data_AF-A0A3C1KQU0-F1
#
_entry.id   AF-A0A3C1KQU0-F1
#
_cell.length_a   1.000
_cell.length_b   1.000
_cell.length_c   1.000
_cell.angle_alpha   90.00
_cell.angle_beta   90.00
_cell.angle_gamma   90.00
#
_symmetry.space_group_name_H-M   'P 1'
#
loop_
_entity.id
_entity.type
_entity.pdbx_description
1 polymer ?
#
loop_
_entity_poly.entity_id
_entity_poly.type
_entity_poly.pdbx_seq_one_letter_code
_entity_poly.pdbx_strand_id
1 'polypeptide(L)'
;GELRALSGVLAEVAAHRPRYVTVTGGEPLAQKNCLPLLYALCDAGYEVSLETSGALPVGEVDPRVVKVLDLKTPASQEAHRNDYSNVQHLTPHDQVKFVICDRADYEWARFKLNEYNLAQRVSDVLFSPSHGQLHGRELAAWILADNLPVRLQLQLHKLLWNDEPGH
;
A
#
# COMPACT_ATOMS: atom_id res chain seq x y z
N GLY A 1 -18.13 -10.84 -4.50
CA GLY A 1 -17.87 -10.12 -5.76
C GLY A 1 -18.35 -10.97 -6.92
N GLU A 2 -18.67 -10.33 -8.05
CA GLU A 2 -19.06 -11.00 -9.29
C GLU A 2 -17.87 -11.08 -10.25
N LEU A 3 -17.79 -12.15 -11.05
CA LEU A 3 -16.78 -12.27 -12.09
C LEU A 3 -17.12 -11.36 -13.25
N ARG A 4 -16.15 -10.53 -13.67
CA ARG A 4 -16.30 -9.58 -14.77
C ARG A 4 -15.20 -9.78 -15.79
N ALA A 5 -15.53 -9.58 -17.06
CA ALA A 5 -14.53 -9.50 -18.12
C ALA A 5 -13.67 -8.26 -17.94
N LEU A 6 -12.39 -8.34 -18.32
CA LEU A 6 -11.45 -7.23 -18.20
C LEU A 6 -11.94 -5.97 -18.92
N SER A 7 -12.49 -6.13 -20.13
CA SER A 7 -13.09 -5.04 -20.90
C SER A 7 -14.25 -4.36 -20.15
N GLY A 8 -15.05 -5.12 -19.40
CA GLY A 8 -16.14 -4.59 -18.60
C GLY A 8 -15.63 -3.74 -17.43
N VAL A 9 -14.53 -4.14 -16.79
CA VAL A 9 -13.88 -3.34 -15.74
C VAL A 9 -13.32 -2.05 -16.31
N LEU A 10 -12.61 -2.11 -17.45
CA LEU A 10 -12.04 -0.93 -18.11
C LEU A 10 -13.11 0.08 -18.54
N ALA A 11 -14.25 -0.41 -19.07
CA ALA A 11 -15.37 0.44 -19.45
C ALA A 11 -15.99 1.15 -18.25
N GLU A 12 -16.12 0.46 -17.11
CA GLU A 12 -16.62 1.07 -15.87
C GLU A 12 -15.66 2.12 -15.32
N VAL A 13 -14.37 1.80 -15.25
CA VAL A 13 -13.34 2.77 -14.84
C VAL A 13 -13.42 4.03 -15.71
N ALA A 14 -13.53 3.87 -17.04
CA ALA A 14 -13.65 5.00 -17.96
C ALA A 14 -14.91 5.85 -17.73
N ALA A 15 -16.03 5.23 -17.31
CA ALA A 15 -17.27 5.95 -17.02
C ALA A 15 -17.13 6.93 -15.83
N HIS A 16 -16.25 6.63 -14.87
CA HIS A 16 -15.92 7.52 -13.76
C HIS A 16 -14.97 8.67 -14.14
N ARG A 17 -14.37 8.63 -15.33
CA ARG A 17 -13.40 9.63 -15.85
C ARG A 17 -12.24 9.94 -14.87
N PRO A 18 -11.61 8.93 -14.24
CA PRO A 18 -10.53 9.18 -13.30
C PRO A 18 -9.26 9.56 -14.04
N ARG A 19 -8.38 10.29 -13.34
CA ARG A 19 -6.97 10.41 -13.72
C ARG A 19 -6.12 9.31 -13.06
N TYR A 20 -6.48 8.98 -11.81
CA TYR A 20 -5.76 8.04 -10.96
C TYR A 20 -6.60 6.80 -10.70
N VAL A 21 -6.00 5.61 -10.81
CA VAL A 21 -6.68 4.34 -10.55
C VAL A 21 -5.84 3.51 -9.58
N THR A 22 -6.42 3.20 -8.42
CA THR A 22 -5.80 2.31 -7.44
C THR A 22 -6.42 0.92 -7.54
N VAL A 23 -5.60 -0.08 -7.84
CA VAL A 23 -5.98 -1.49 -7.77
C VAL A 23 -5.65 -2.01 -6.37
N THR A 24 -6.69 -2.42 -5.65
CA THR A 24 -6.62 -2.91 -4.26
C THR A 24 -7.67 -4.01 -4.04
N GLY A 25 -7.92 -4.42 -2.79
CA GLY A 25 -8.94 -5.39 -2.40
C GLY A 25 -8.47 -6.24 -1.22
N GLY A 26 -8.69 -7.55 -1.29
CA GLY A 26 -7.96 -8.50 -0.44
C GLY A 26 -6.47 -8.49 -0.81
N GLU A 27 -5.97 -9.58 -1.40
CA GLU A 27 -4.68 -9.56 -2.08
C GLU A 27 -4.92 -9.47 -3.60
N PRO A 28 -4.76 -8.31 -4.25
CA PRO A 28 -5.05 -8.17 -5.67
C PRO A 28 -4.22 -9.11 -6.54
N LEU A 29 -2.94 -9.35 -6.20
CA LEU A 29 -2.06 -10.24 -6.96
C LEU A 29 -2.47 -11.73 -6.86
N ALA A 30 -3.37 -12.09 -5.94
CA ALA A 30 -3.94 -13.43 -5.90
C ALA A 30 -4.96 -13.67 -7.03
N GLN A 31 -5.43 -12.62 -7.70
CA GLN A 31 -6.33 -12.74 -8.85
C GLN A 31 -5.53 -12.94 -10.14
N LYS A 32 -5.86 -14.00 -10.90
CA LYS A 32 -5.19 -14.39 -12.15
C LYS A 32 -5.03 -13.24 -13.15
N ASN A 33 -6.01 -12.33 -13.20
CA ASN A 33 -6.04 -11.23 -14.17
C ASN A 33 -5.57 -9.89 -13.59
N CYS A 34 -4.95 -9.86 -12.41
CA CYS A 34 -4.45 -8.62 -11.82
C CYS A 34 -3.37 -7.98 -12.70
N LEU A 35 -2.36 -8.73 -13.12
CA LEU A 35 -1.30 -8.19 -13.98
C LEU A 35 -1.87 -7.71 -15.33
N PRO A 36 -2.67 -8.49 -16.09
CA PRO A 36 -3.35 -8.00 -17.28
C PRO A 36 -4.16 -6.71 -17.08
N LEU A 37 -4.83 -6.56 -15.93
CA LEU A 37 -5.58 -5.35 -15.61
C LEU A 37 -4.67 -4.13 -15.42
N LEU A 38 -3.57 -4.30 -14.69
CA LEU A 38 -2.59 -3.24 -14.47
C LEU A 38 -2.00 -2.74 -15.80
N TYR A 39 -1.58 -3.67 -16.68
CA TYR A 39 -1.10 -3.32 -18.02
C TYR A 39 -2.15 -2.55 -18.82
N ALA A 40 -3.38 -3.05 -18.88
CA ALA A 40 -4.44 -2.43 -19.67
C ALA A 40 -4.85 -1.03 -19.15
N LEU A 41 -4.83 -0.81 -17.83
CA LEU A 41 -5.08 0.52 -17.25
C LEU A 41 -3.95 1.50 -17.61
N CYS A 42 -2.69 1.07 -17.57
CA CYS A 42 -1.58 1.91 -17.97
C CYS A 42 -1.63 2.25 -19.47
N ASP A 43 -1.99 1.29 -20.32
CA ASP A 43 -2.14 1.51 -21.77
C ASP A 43 -3.31 2.46 -22.11
N ALA A 44 -4.33 2.49 -21.27
CA ALA A 44 -5.41 3.48 -21.36
C ALA A 44 -5.01 4.89 -20.90
N GLY A 45 -3.77 5.07 -20.40
CA GLY A 45 -3.21 6.37 -20.01
C GLY A 45 -3.50 6.81 -18.58
N TYR A 46 -3.96 5.91 -17.71
CA TYR A 46 -4.18 6.22 -16.29
C TYR A 46 -2.87 6.25 -15.49
N GLU A 47 -2.84 7.05 -14.43
CA GLU A 47 -1.82 6.93 -13.38
C GLU A 47 -2.25 5.84 -12.39
N VAL A 48 -1.59 4.68 -12.45
CA VAL A 48 -2.02 3.47 -11.74
C VAL A 48 -1.17 3.22 -10.49
N SER A 49 -1.84 2.91 -9.37
CA SER A 49 -1.20 2.36 -8.19
C SER A 49 -1.74 0.98 -7.81
N LEU A 50 -0.90 0.17 -7.18
CA LEU A 50 -1.25 -1.15 -6.66
C LEU A 50 -1.01 -1.17 -5.15
N GLU A 51 -2.07 -1.35 -4.36
CA GLU A 51 -1.93 -1.65 -2.93
C GLU A 51 -1.89 -3.16 -2.71
N THR A 52 -0.78 -3.68 -2.17
CA THR A 52 -0.59 -5.13 -1.94
C THR A 52 0.00 -5.39 -0.56
N SER A 53 -0.32 -6.55 0.03
CA SER A 53 0.20 -6.96 1.33
C SER A 53 1.67 -7.39 1.31
N GLY A 54 2.25 -7.57 0.11
CA GLY A 54 3.61 -8.09 -0.03
C GLY A 54 3.76 -9.58 0.27
N ALA A 55 2.65 -10.32 0.36
CA ALA A 55 2.67 -11.77 0.50
C ALA A 55 2.89 -12.53 -0.83
N LEU A 56 2.72 -11.85 -1.97
CA LEU A 56 2.98 -12.40 -3.30
C LEU A 56 4.07 -11.60 -4.02
N PRO A 57 4.79 -12.22 -4.97
CA PRO A 57 5.86 -11.55 -5.71
C PRO A 57 5.36 -10.35 -6.52
N VAL A 58 6.08 -9.23 -6.44
CA VAL A 58 5.76 -7.99 -7.18
C VAL A 58 6.66 -7.77 -8.41
N GLY A 59 7.57 -8.70 -8.70
CA GLY A 59 8.58 -8.55 -9.76
C GLY A 59 8.02 -8.47 -11.19
N GLU A 60 6.79 -8.96 -11.42
CA GLU A 60 6.13 -8.92 -12.75
C GLU A 60 5.14 -7.74 -12.90
N VAL A 61 5.01 -6.90 -11.88
CA VAL A 61 4.17 -5.69 -11.94
C VAL A 61 4.77 -4.71 -12.94
N ASP A 62 3.93 -4.18 -13.83
CA ASP A 62 4.33 -3.18 -14.84
C ASP A 62 5.09 -2.02 -14.16
N PRO A 63 6.28 -1.63 -14.66
CA PRO A 63 7.09 -0.57 -14.05
C PRO A 63 6.43 0.81 -14.04
N ARG A 64 5.38 1.04 -14.83
CA ARG A 64 4.56 2.26 -14.80
C ARG A 64 3.66 2.34 -13.56
N VAL A 65 3.39 1.21 -12.91
CA VAL A 65 2.52 1.13 -11.73
C VAL A 65 3.31 1.47 -10.47
N VAL A 66 2.77 2.40 -9.69
CA VAL A 66 3.27 2.70 -8.34
C VAL A 66 2.83 1.58 -7.39
N LYS A 67 3.79 0.82 -6.88
CA LYS A 67 3.54 -0.22 -5.86
C LYS A 67 3.49 0.44 -4.49
N VAL A 68 2.41 0.19 -3.76
CA VAL A 68 2.27 0.52 -2.34
C VAL A 68 2.31 -0.79 -1.57
N LEU A 69 3.51 -1.15 -1.10
CA LEU A 69 3.77 -2.42 -0.40
C LEU A 69 3.47 -2.25 1.09
N ASP A 70 2.45 -2.92 1.61
CA ASP A 70 2.07 -2.87 3.02
C ASP A 70 2.76 -3.98 3.84
N LEU A 71 3.92 -3.67 4.41
CA LEU A 71 4.66 -4.61 5.26
C LEU A 71 3.91 -4.81 6.58
N LYS A 72 3.38 -6.02 6.76
CA LYS A 72 2.55 -6.38 7.89
C LYS A 72 3.37 -6.41 9.18
N THR A 73 2.93 -5.65 10.17
CA THR A 73 3.57 -5.55 11.48
C THR A 73 3.24 -6.76 12.36
N PRO A 74 4.04 -7.08 13.39
CA PRO A 74 3.78 -8.20 14.29
C PRO A 74 2.38 -8.23 14.91
N ALA A 75 1.87 -7.10 15.40
CA ALA A 75 0.54 -7.06 16.04
C ALA A 75 -0.62 -7.27 15.06
N SER A 76 -0.39 -7.10 13.75
CA SER A 76 -1.37 -7.49 12.72
C SER A 76 -1.58 -9.00 12.61
N GLN A 77 -0.70 -9.82 13.22
CA GLN A 77 -0.65 -11.29 13.14
C GLN A 77 -0.30 -11.84 11.75
N GLU A 78 -0.18 -10.98 10.73
CA GLU A 78 0.11 -11.37 9.36
C GLU A 78 1.59 -11.17 8.98
N ALA A 79 2.46 -10.74 9.90
CA ALA A 79 3.89 -10.48 9.64
C ALA A 79 4.65 -11.70 9.08
N HIS A 80 4.19 -12.91 9.40
CA HIS A 80 4.75 -14.17 8.90
C HIS A 80 4.51 -14.39 7.40
N ARG A 81 3.61 -13.62 6.78
CA ARG A 81 3.29 -13.69 5.34
C ARG A 81 4.09 -12.73 4.50
N ASN A 82 4.83 -11.79 5.11
CA ASN A 82 5.67 -10.85 4.36
C ASN A 82 6.72 -11.62 3.54
N ASP A 83 6.67 -11.48 2.22
CA ASP A 83 7.78 -11.88 1.35
C ASP A 83 8.75 -10.71 1.20
N TYR A 84 9.81 -10.73 2.02
CA TYR A 84 10.82 -9.67 2.02
C TYR A 84 11.64 -9.62 0.73
N SER A 85 11.61 -10.65 -0.13
CA SER A 85 12.26 -10.58 -1.45
C SER A 85 11.65 -9.48 -2.32
N ASN A 86 10.39 -9.10 -2.08
CA ASN A 86 9.73 -8.00 -2.76
C ASN A 86 10.45 -6.66 -2.65
N VAL A 87 11.21 -6.44 -1.58
CA VAL A 87 11.94 -5.18 -1.36
C VAL A 87 12.94 -4.90 -2.49
N GLN A 88 13.53 -5.93 -3.10
CA GLN A 88 14.49 -5.75 -4.20
C GLN A 88 13.85 -5.24 -5.50
N HIS A 89 12.53 -5.42 -5.64
CA HIS A 89 11.76 -5.01 -6.82
C HIS A 89 11.17 -3.60 -6.70
N LEU A 90 11.37 -2.94 -5.54
CA LEU A 90 10.93 -1.58 -5.31
C LEU A 90 11.86 -0.57 -5.99
N THR A 91 11.26 0.48 -6.52
CA THR A 91 11.89 1.58 -7.24
C THR A 91 11.68 2.92 -6.49
N PRO A 92 12.40 3.98 -6.86
CA PRO A 92 12.21 5.31 -6.27
C PRO A 92 10.82 5.92 -6.48
N HIS A 93 9.95 5.32 -7.31
CA HIS A 93 8.57 5.77 -7.51
C HIS A 93 7.56 5.03 -6.61
N ASP A 94 7.98 3.93 -5.99
CA ASP A 94 7.11 3.10 -5.17
C ASP A 94 6.99 3.66 -3.75
N GLN A 95 6.15 3.02 -2.93
CA GLN A 95 5.92 3.37 -1.54
C GLN A 95 5.91 2.11 -0.68
N VAL A 96 6.37 2.24 0.57
CA VAL A 96 6.21 1.20 1.59
C VAL A 96 5.34 1.74 2.71
N LYS A 97 4.33 0.97 3.08
CA LYS A 97 3.38 1.31 4.14
C LYS A 97 3.56 0.35 5.33
N PHE A 98 3.43 0.91 6.52
CA PHE A 98 3.32 0.18 7.76
C PHE A 98 2.06 0.65 8.49
N VAL A 99 1.14 -0.27 8.77
CA VAL A 99 0.01 -0.01 9.68
C VAL A 99 0.45 -0.36 11.10
N ILE A 100 0.64 0.65 11.94
CA ILE A 100 1.18 0.54 13.29
C ILE A 100 0.04 0.40 14.31
N CYS A 101 -0.01 -0.72 15.02
CA CYS A 101 -1.03 -0.98 16.03
C CYS A 101 -0.64 -0.49 17.43
N ASP A 102 0.65 -0.56 17.77
CA ASP A 102 1.18 -0.23 19.09
C ASP A 102 2.65 0.24 19.03
N ARG A 103 3.28 0.44 20.20
CA ARG A 103 4.69 0.86 20.28
C ARG A 103 5.66 -0.23 19.81
N ALA A 104 5.35 -1.51 20.00
CA ALA A 104 6.23 -2.60 19.58
C ALA A 104 6.27 -2.69 18.04
N ASP A 105 5.13 -2.52 17.39
CA ASP A 105 5.03 -2.39 15.93
C ASP A 105 5.83 -1.19 15.41
N TYR A 106 5.78 -0.05 16.10
CA TYR A 106 6.55 1.14 15.74
C TYR A 106 8.07 0.87 15.78
N GLU A 107 8.58 0.26 16.86
CA GLU A 107 10.00 -0.08 16.96
C GLU A 107 10.41 -1.11 15.91
N TRP A 108 9.53 -2.09 15.63
CA TRP A 108 9.75 -3.05 14.57
C TRP A 108 9.81 -2.39 13.19
N ALA A 109 8.89 -1.47 12.90
CA ALA A 109 8.86 -0.73 11.63
C ALA A 109 10.10 0.16 11.47
N ARG A 110 10.60 0.79 12.55
CA ARG A 110 11.88 1.50 12.56
C ARG A 110 13.06 0.60 12.22
N PHE A 111 13.09 -0.59 12.80
CA PHE A 111 14.13 -1.57 12.49
C PHE A 111 14.09 -1.95 11.00
N LYS A 112 12.91 -2.29 10.47
CA LYS A 112 12.73 -2.64 9.04
C LYS A 112 13.06 -1.49 8.08
N LEU A 113 12.69 -0.27 8.43
CA LEU A 113 13.06 0.95 7.71
C LEU A 113 14.57 1.03 7.48
N ASN A 114 15.36 0.80 8.53
CA ASN A 114 16.82 0.83 8.47
C ASN A 114 17.40 -0.42 7.80
N GLU A 115 16.92 -1.62 8.15
CA GLU A 115 17.40 -2.90 7.60
C GLU A 115 17.34 -2.92 6.07
N TYR A 116 16.27 -2.38 5.49
CA TYR A 116 16.04 -2.37 4.04
C TYR A 116 16.38 -1.04 3.36
N ASN A 117 16.91 -0.07 4.11
CA ASN A 117 17.28 1.26 3.62
C ASN A 117 16.12 1.93 2.85
N LEU A 118 14.89 1.83 3.40
CA LEU A 118 13.67 2.14 2.65
C LEU A 118 13.56 3.62 2.29
N ALA A 119 13.98 4.53 3.17
CA ALA A 119 13.90 5.98 2.95
C ALA A 119 14.70 6.45 1.72
N GLN A 120 15.72 5.70 1.31
CA GLN A 120 16.56 5.99 0.14
C GLN A 120 16.17 5.14 -1.07
N ARG A 121 15.31 4.14 -0.89
CA ARG A 121 14.91 3.17 -1.92
C ARG A 121 13.62 3.57 -2.62
N VAL A 122 12.65 4.09 -1.87
CA VAL A 122 11.30 4.40 -2.34
C VAL A 122 10.98 5.88 -2.21
N SER A 123 9.91 6.34 -2.86
CA SER A 123 9.48 7.74 -2.80
C SER A 123 9.05 8.13 -1.39
N ASP A 124 8.27 7.25 -0.74
CA ASP A 124 7.71 7.48 0.58
C ASP A 124 7.72 6.20 1.40
N VAL A 125 8.08 6.34 2.68
CA VAL A 125 7.77 5.37 3.73
C VAL A 125 6.64 5.94 4.57
N LEU A 126 5.51 5.23 4.59
CA LEU A 126 4.25 5.67 5.17
C LEU A 126 4.01 4.94 6.50
N PHE A 127 3.95 5.69 7.59
CA PHE A 127 3.54 5.18 8.89
C PHE A 127 2.08 5.57 9.11
N SER A 128 1.19 4.59 9.14
CA SER A 128 -0.24 4.78 9.35
C SER A 128 -0.66 4.22 10.70
N PRO A 129 -1.39 4.96 11.54
CA PRO A 129 -1.94 4.38 12.76
C PRO A 129 -3.06 3.40 12.41
N SER A 130 -3.13 2.27 13.12
CA SER A 130 -4.27 1.36 13.06
C SER A 130 -5.54 2.05 13.59
N HIS A 131 -6.59 2.08 12.78
CA HIS A 131 -7.83 2.79 13.12
C HIS A 131 -8.49 2.21 14.38
N GLY A 132 -8.88 3.10 15.29
CA GLY A 132 -9.50 2.73 16.57
C GLY A 132 -8.54 2.09 17.59
N GLN A 133 -7.29 1.84 17.23
CA GLN A 133 -6.28 1.21 18.10
C GLN A 133 -5.18 2.19 18.52
N LEU A 134 -4.60 2.94 17.57
CA LEU A 134 -3.56 3.92 17.83
C LEU A 134 -4.03 5.32 17.41
N HIS A 135 -3.86 6.31 18.29
CA HIS A 135 -4.18 7.68 17.94
C HIS A 135 -3.09 8.27 17.01
N GLY A 136 -3.52 8.90 15.91
CA GLY A 136 -2.57 9.52 14.97
C GLY A 136 -1.65 10.57 15.60
N ARG A 137 -2.12 11.28 16.64
CA ARG A 137 -1.30 12.22 17.42
C ARG A 137 -0.15 11.51 18.15
N GLU A 138 -0.41 10.33 18.69
CA GLU A 138 0.59 9.55 19.42
C GLU A 138 1.68 9.05 18.47
N LEU A 139 1.28 8.46 17.34
CA LEU A 139 2.23 8.05 16.30
C LEU A 139 3.04 9.25 15.77
N ALA A 140 2.41 10.41 15.57
CA ALA A 140 3.11 11.63 15.18
C ALA A 140 4.18 12.04 16.21
N ALA A 141 3.84 12.00 17.50
CA ALA A 141 4.78 12.34 18.57
C ALA A 141 5.98 11.39 18.60
N TRP A 142 5.76 10.10 18.36
CA TRP A 142 6.85 9.12 18.25
C TRP A 142 7.77 9.42 17.07
N ILE A 143 7.21 9.62 15.88
CA ILE A 143 7.96 9.94 14.66
C ILE A 143 8.81 11.21 14.85
N LEU A 144 8.23 12.25 15.46
CA LEU A 144 8.94 13.51 15.74
C LEU A 144 10.06 13.33 16.77
N ALA A 145 9.80 12.59 17.85
CA ALA A 145 10.80 12.36 18.90
C ALA A 145 12.03 11.60 18.37
N ASP A 146 11.82 10.66 17.46
CA ASP A 146 12.88 9.87 16.84
C ASP A 146 13.44 10.50 15.55
N ASN A 147 12.86 11.62 15.10
CA ASN A 147 13.20 12.34 13.87
C ASN A 147 13.33 11.41 12.64
N LEU A 148 12.32 10.54 12.44
CA LEU A 148 12.36 9.54 11.38
C LEU A 148 12.07 10.16 10.00
N PRO A 149 12.77 9.71 8.94
CA PRO A 149 12.51 10.14 7.56
C PRO A 149 11.31 9.40 6.96
N VAL A 150 10.14 9.55 7.58
CA VAL A 150 8.89 8.89 7.18
C VAL A 150 7.74 9.90 7.13
N ARG A 151 6.65 9.55 6.46
CA ARG A 151 5.43 10.35 6.43
C ARG A 151 4.34 9.69 7.25
N LEU A 152 3.71 10.49 8.12
CA LEU A 152 2.48 10.07 8.78
C LEU A 152 1.35 10.04 7.75
N GLN A 153 0.72 8.89 7.55
CA GLN A 153 -0.44 8.73 6.70
C GLN A 153 -1.66 8.40 7.56
N LEU A 154 -2.62 9.32 7.64
CA LEU A 154 -3.91 9.01 8.25
C LEU A 154 -4.80 8.31 7.24
N GLN A 155 -5.62 7.36 7.71
CA GLN A 155 -6.68 6.75 6.91
C GLN A 155 -7.84 7.74 6.77
N LEU A 156 -7.65 8.76 5.92
CA LEU A 156 -8.58 9.88 5.75
C LEU A 156 -9.99 9.39 5.40
N HIS A 157 -10.12 8.30 4.64
CA HIS A 157 -11.43 7.78 4.29
C HIS A 157 -12.25 7.35 5.52
N LYS A 158 -11.59 6.82 6.56
CA LYS A 158 -12.26 6.48 7.82
C LYS A 158 -12.65 7.69 8.65
N LEU A 159 -11.88 8.78 8.53
CA LEU A 159 -12.18 10.03 9.23
C LEU A 159 -13.30 10.81 8.55
N LEU A 160 -13.38 10.75 7.21
CA LEU A 160 -14.33 11.53 6.42
C LEU A 160 -15.65 10.78 6.17
N TRP A 161 -15.59 9.46 5.97
CA TRP A 161 -16.75 8.62 5.64
C TRP A 161 -16.98 7.47 6.63
N ASN A 162 -16.42 7.54 7.86
CA ASN A 162 -16.67 6.57 8.92
C ASN A 162 -16.48 5.09 8.53
N ASP A 163 -15.51 4.81 7.63
CA ASP A 163 -15.21 3.46 7.13
C ASP A 163 -16.34 2.83 6.29
N GLU A 164 -17.22 3.65 5.70
CA GLU A 164 -18.28 3.19 4.80
C GLU A 164 -17.71 2.70 3.44
N PRO A 165 -18.12 1.53 2.93
CA PRO A 165 -17.68 1.03 1.61
C PRO A 165 -18.30 1.80 0.43
N GLY A 166 -17.48 2.12 -0.59
CA GLY A 166 -17.96 2.53 -1.91
C GLY A 166 -18.28 4.02 -2.10
N HIS A 167 -17.74 4.90 -1.26
CA HIS A 167 -17.89 6.35 -1.33
C HIS A 167 -16.75 7.05 -2.08
#